data_AF-A0A8T4VBM2-F1
#
_entry.id   AF-A0A8T4VBM2-F1
#
_cell.length_a   1.000
_cell.length_b   1.000
_cell.length_c   1.000
_cell.angle_alpha   90.00
_cell.angle_beta   90.00
_cell.angle_gamma   90.00
#
_symmetry.space_group_name_H-M   'P 1'
#
loop_
_entity.id
_entity.type
_entity.pdbx_description
1 polymer ?
#
loop_
_entity_poly.entity_id
_entity_poly.type
_entity_poly.pdbx_seq_one_letter_code
_entity_poly.pdbx_strand_id
1 'polypeptide(L)'
;MTRIYFYYDEEGDYLEINIGKYSNGPLDDLGNGIFERIDEKESAVGINIVGFISKIKKQKEIRLPFLMNSDISISYDEEGDFLEIFLGKNTKCIATEIEPGIFIRKDEKSNELKSIEILNFKKITKNLEDIKINLPMEIVS
;
A
#
# COMPACT_ATOMS: atom_id res chain seq x y z
N MET A 1 12.48 11.90 3.93
CA MET A 1 11.04 12.07 3.57
C MET A 1 10.62 10.90 2.69
N THR A 2 9.81 10.00 3.23
CA THR A 2 9.36 8.78 2.52
C THR A 2 8.21 9.13 1.58
N ARG A 3 8.21 8.55 0.38
CA ARG A 3 7.12 8.67 -0.59
C ARG A 3 6.46 7.32 -0.76
N ILE A 4 5.15 7.32 -0.97
CA ILE A 4 4.43 6.15 -1.42
C ILE A 4 3.95 6.42 -2.83
N TYR A 5 4.34 5.55 -3.73
CA TYR A 5 3.87 5.55 -5.10
C TYR A 5 2.83 4.46 -5.21
N PHE A 6 1.70 4.83 -5.77
CA PHE A 6 0.57 3.95 -5.90
C PHE A 6 0.12 4.01 -7.35
N TYR A 7 0.02 2.84 -7.98
CA TYR A 7 -0.47 2.69 -9.33
C TYR A 7 -1.54 1.61 -9.35
N TYR A 8 -2.67 1.89 -9.98
CA TYR A 8 -3.71 0.90 -10.20
C TYR A 8 -4.25 1.00 -11.61
N ASP A 9 -4.21 -0.13 -12.30
CA ASP A 9 -4.80 -0.32 -13.61
C ASP A 9 -6.10 -1.11 -13.43
N GLU A 10 -7.23 -0.43 -13.70
CA GLU A 10 -8.56 -1.03 -13.65
C GLU A 10 -8.77 -2.08 -14.75
N GLU A 11 -8.21 -1.86 -15.95
CA GLU A 11 -8.38 -2.78 -17.09
C GLU A 11 -7.52 -4.05 -16.92
N GLY A 12 -6.28 -3.88 -16.46
CA GLY A 12 -5.36 -4.98 -16.16
C GLY A 12 -5.60 -5.70 -14.83
N ASP A 13 -6.53 -5.19 -14.01
CA ASP A 13 -6.75 -5.62 -12.61
C ASP A 13 -5.42 -5.69 -11.83
N TYR A 14 -4.62 -4.64 -11.91
CA TYR A 14 -3.23 -4.63 -11.41
C TYR A 14 -3.01 -3.50 -10.40
N LEU A 15 -2.45 -3.84 -9.25
CA LEU A 15 -2.11 -2.90 -8.19
C LEU A 15 -0.60 -2.92 -7.92
N GLU A 16 0.05 -1.76 -7.94
CA GLU A 16 1.42 -1.56 -7.53
C GLU A 16 1.52 -0.51 -6.42
N ILE A 17 2.27 -0.84 -5.37
CA ILE A 17 2.55 0.02 -4.22
C ILE A 17 4.05 0.02 -4.01
N ASN A 18 4.71 1.18 -4.10
CA ASN A 18 6.12 1.33 -3.75
C ASN A 18 6.28 2.29 -2.58
N ILE A 19 7.15 1.96 -1.65
CA ILE A 19 7.44 2.72 -0.44
C ILE A 19 8.89 3.18 -0.46
N GLY A 20 9.12 4.47 -0.27
CA GLY A 20 10.47 5.05 -0.23
C GLY A 20 10.93 5.61 -1.57
N LYS A 21 12.21 5.40 -1.90
CA LYS A 21 12.75 5.79 -3.20
C LYS A 21 12.37 4.70 -4.20
N TYR A 22 11.51 5.04 -5.15
CA TYR A 22 11.23 4.17 -6.29
C TYR A 22 12.56 3.73 -6.91
N SER A 23 12.83 2.42 -6.90
CA SER A 23 13.97 1.80 -7.55
C SER A 23 13.46 0.98 -8.73
N ASN A 24 14.23 0.88 -9.83
CA ASN A 24 13.95 -0.10 -10.87
C ASN A 24 14.50 -1.49 -10.48
N GLY A 25 14.43 -1.82 -9.18
CA GLY A 25 14.93 -3.07 -8.65
C GLY A 25 14.15 -4.27 -9.17
N PRO A 26 14.75 -5.48 -9.11
CA PRO A 26 14.12 -6.69 -9.58
C PRO A 26 12.81 -6.96 -8.83
N LEU A 27 11.91 -7.67 -9.51
CA LEU A 27 10.72 -8.24 -8.90
C LEU A 27 11.00 -9.69 -8.52
N ASP A 28 10.79 -10.05 -7.26
CA ASP A 28 10.77 -11.44 -6.81
C ASP A 28 9.33 -11.95 -6.76
N ASP A 29 9.12 -13.18 -7.25
CA ASP A 29 7.79 -13.79 -7.36
C ASP A 29 7.45 -14.52 -6.05
N LEU A 30 6.50 -13.97 -5.31
CA LEU A 30 6.00 -14.55 -4.06
C LEU A 30 4.90 -15.59 -4.30
N GLY A 31 4.54 -15.82 -5.57
CA GLY A 31 3.49 -16.72 -6.01
C GLY A 31 2.11 -16.08 -6.03
N ASN A 32 1.15 -16.78 -6.66
CA ASN A 32 -0.24 -16.34 -6.78
C ASN A 32 -0.42 -14.93 -7.39
N GLY A 33 0.50 -14.50 -8.25
CA GLY A 33 0.46 -13.17 -8.89
C GLY A 33 0.76 -12.03 -7.92
N ILE A 34 1.51 -12.30 -6.85
CA ILE A 34 2.03 -11.30 -5.92
C ILE A 34 3.55 -11.26 -6.12
N PHE A 35 4.10 -10.07 -6.32
CA PHE A 35 5.52 -9.86 -6.51
C PHE A 35 6.00 -8.79 -5.53
N GLU A 36 7.21 -8.95 -5.00
CA GLU A 36 7.87 -7.91 -4.23
C GLU A 36 8.95 -7.23 -5.07
N ARG A 37 9.08 -5.92 -4.90
CA ARG A 37 10.18 -5.15 -5.47
C ARG A 37 11.28 -5.04 -4.44
N ILE A 38 12.49 -5.44 -4.83
CA ILE A 38 13.65 -5.47 -3.95
C ILE A 38 14.62 -4.34 -4.34
N ASP A 39 15.17 -3.62 -3.37
CA ASP A 39 16.20 -2.61 -3.62
C ASP A 39 17.61 -3.22 -3.73
N GLU A 40 18.61 -2.35 -3.92
CA GLU A 40 20.03 -2.75 -4.04
C GLU A 40 20.61 -3.40 -2.77
N LYS A 41 19.91 -3.31 -1.63
CA LYS A 41 20.29 -3.89 -0.34
C LYS A 41 19.46 -5.13 0.00
N GLU A 42 18.80 -5.72 -0.99
CA GLU A 42 17.92 -6.87 -0.81
C GLU A 42 16.73 -6.59 0.13
N SER A 43 16.31 -5.33 0.25
CA SER A 43 15.15 -4.94 1.07
C SER A 43 13.90 -4.77 0.21
N ALA A 44 12.78 -5.34 0.64
CA ALA A 44 11.50 -5.16 -0.05
C ALA A 44 11.01 -3.70 0.08
N VAL A 45 10.85 -3.02 -1.05
CA VAL A 45 10.47 -1.61 -1.18
C VAL A 45 9.19 -1.41 -1.98
N GLY A 46 8.56 -2.48 -2.45
CA GLY A 46 7.28 -2.39 -3.14
C GLY A 46 6.61 -3.74 -3.33
N ILE A 47 5.33 -3.71 -3.69
CA ILE A 47 4.47 -4.87 -3.91
C ILE A 47 3.68 -4.65 -5.19
N ASN A 48 3.56 -5.71 -5.98
CA ASN A 48 2.75 -5.74 -7.19
C ASN A 48 1.77 -6.90 -7.09
N ILE A 49 0.50 -6.66 -7.41
CA ILE A 49 -0.58 -7.62 -7.28
C ILE A 49 -1.34 -7.67 -8.61
N VAL A 50 -1.16 -8.78 -9.33
CA VAL A 50 -1.92 -9.09 -10.54
C VAL A 50 -3.23 -9.75 -10.15
N GLY A 51 -4.35 -9.25 -10.66
CA GLY A 51 -5.69 -9.69 -10.30
C GLY A 51 -6.13 -9.16 -8.93
N PHE A 52 -5.81 -7.91 -8.60
CA PHE A 52 -6.04 -7.34 -7.26
C PHE A 52 -7.51 -7.39 -6.82
N ILE A 53 -8.42 -6.79 -7.61
CA ILE A 53 -9.85 -6.80 -7.35
C ILE A 53 -10.38 -8.23 -7.33
N SER A 54 -9.95 -9.06 -8.28
CA SER A 54 -10.36 -10.47 -8.35
C SER A 54 -9.97 -11.25 -7.10
N LYS A 55 -8.82 -10.95 -6.48
CA LYS A 55 -8.36 -11.56 -5.23
C LYS A 55 -9.13 -11.00 -4.05
N ILE A 56 -9.17 -9.68 -3.89
CA ILE A 56 -9.75 -9.04 -2.70
C ILE A 56 -11.26 -9.29 -2.57
N LYS A 57 -11.96 -9.52 -3.69
CA LYS A 57 -13.35 -10.01 -3.70
C LYS A 57 -13.52 -11.41 -3.09
N LYS A 58 -12.52 -12.28 -3.26
CA LYS A 58 -12.54 -13.66 -2.74
C LYS A 58 -12.06 -13.72 -1.29
N GLN A 59 -11.13 -12.84 -0.93
CA GLN A 59 -10.56 -12.74 0.42
C GLN A 59 -10.51 -11.26 0.82
N LYS A 60 -11.25 -10.87 1.87
CA LYS A 60 -11.40 -9.47 2.30
C LYS A 60 -10.07 -8.75 2.62
N GLU A 61 -9.01 -9.52 2.83
CA GLU A 61 -7.68 -9.04 3.17
C GLU A 61 -6.63 -9.88 2.43
N ILE A 62 -5.67 -9.22 1.77
CA ILE A 62 -4.46 -9.86 1.23
C ILE A 62 -3.35 -9.62 2.25
N ARG A 63 -2.81 -10.70 2.82
CA ARG A 63 -1.63 -10.65 3.69
C ARG A 63 -0.38 -10.90 2.87
N LEU A 64 0.60 -10.03 3.02
CA LEU A 64 1.84 -10.09 2.26
C LEU A 64 2.91 -10.71 3.15
N PRO A 65 3.41 -11.91 2.82
CA PRO A 65 4.06 -12.74 3.81
C PRO A 65 5.45 -12.24 4.26
N PHE A 66 6.07 -11.23 3.63
CA PHE A 66 7.50 -10.94 3.86
C PHE A 66 7.98 -9.48 3.83
N LEU A 67 7.14 -8.43 3.88
CA LEU A 67 7.72 -7.08 3.90
C LEU A 67 8.41 -6.75 5.24
N MET A 68 9.68 -6.29 5.20
CA MET A 68 10.35 -5.49 6.25
C MET A 68 10.21 -5.96 7.73
N ASN A 69 10.21 -7.26 8.05
CA ASN A 69 9.91 -7.76 9.42
C ASN A 69 8.57 -7.23 10.01
N SER A 70 7.67 -6.75 9.16
CA SER A 70 6.42 -6.08 9.54
C SER A 70 5.23 -6.65 8.75
N ASP A 71 4.15 -6.95 9.46
CA ASP A 71 2.93 -7.50 8.88
C ASP A 71 2.24 -6.46 7.98
N ILE A 72 2.49 -6.48 6.66
CA ILE A 72 1.71 -5.68 5.71
C ILE A 72 0.49 -6.46 5.25
N SER A 73 -0.67 -5.82 5.31
CA SER A 73 -1.87 -6.35 4.70
C SER A 73 -2.66 -5.26 3.99
N ILE A 74 -3.42 -5.67 2.98
CA ILE A 74 -4.24 -4.78 2.17
C ILE A 74 -5.68 -5.25 2.30
N SER A 75 -6.58 -4.32 2.61
CA SER A 75 -8.02 -4.55 2.62
C SER A 75 -8.70 -3.59 1.66
N TYR A 76 -9.77 -4.05 1.01
CA TYR A 76 -10.59 -3.22 0.15
C TYR A 76 -12.07 -3.48 0.44
N ASP A 77 -12.79 -2.41 0.75
CA ASP A 77 -14.25 -2.41 0.81
C ASP A 77 -14.81 -1.90 -0.53
N GLU A 78 -15.44 -2.79 -1.27
CA GLU A 78 -16.05 -2.46 -2.56
C GLU A 78 -17.31 -1.60 -2.42
N GLU A 79 -18.06 -1.73 -1.32
CA GLU A 79 -19.28 -0.95 -1.10
C GLU A 79 -18.94 0.51 -0.77
N GLY A 80 -17.92 0.72 0.06
CA GLY A 80 -17.39 2.04 0.43
C GLY A 80 -16.39 2.64 -0.58
N ASP A 81 -15.97 1.89 -1.60
CA ASP A 81 -14.82 2.21 -2.47
C ASP A 81 -13.61 2.69 -1.65
N PHE A 82 -13.21 1.87 -0.67
CA PHE A 82 -12.25 2.23 0.35
C PHE A 82 -11.12 1.19 0.42
N LEU A 83 -9.88 1.65 0.19
CA LEU A 83 -8.68 0.84 0.30
C LEU A 83 -7.92 1.21 1.58
N GLU A 84 -7.52 0.22 2.37
CA GLU A 84 -6.60 0.42 3.50
C GLU A 84 -5.39 -0.50 3.39
N ILE A 85 -4.20 0.08 3.48
CA ILE A 85 -2.90 -0.61 3.52
C ILE A 85 -2.39 -0.53 4.95
N PHE A 86 -2.37 -1.66 5.64
CA PHE A 86 -1.83 -1.79 6.99
C PHE A 86 -0.32 -1.99 6.96
N LEU A 87 0.37 -1.32 7.88
CA LEU A 87 1.81 -1.39 8.08
C LEU A 87 2.08 -1.87 9.51
N GLY A 88 2.34 -3.17 9.66
CA GLY A 88 2.62 -3.79 10.94
C GLY A 88 1.38 -3.99 11.81
N LYS A 89 1.59 -3.99 13.13
CA LYS A 89 0.53 -4.33 14.10
C LYS A 89 -0.44 -3.18 14.32
N ASN A 90 -1.73 -3.51 14.30
CA ASN A 90 -2.80 -2.60 14.70
C ASN A 90 -2.63 -2.14 16.16
N THR A 91 -2.75 -0.85 16.36
CA THR A 91 -2.66 -0.14 17.65
C THR A 91 -3.74 0.93 17.73
N LYS A 92 -3.84 1.63 18.85
CA LYS A 92 -4.70 2.83 18.91
C LYS A 92 -4.08 3.91 18.06
N CYS A 93 -4.85 4.41 17.10
CA CYS A 93 -4.34 5.33 16.10
C CYS A 93 -5.18 6.58 15.96
N ILE A 94 -4.53 7.66 15.55
CA ILE A 94 -5.16 8.89 15.08
C ILE A 94 -5.10 8.88 13.55
N ALA A 95 -6.25 9.04 12.90
CA ALA A 95 -6.35 9.25 11.46
C ALA A 95 -6.18 10.75 11.14
N THR A 96 -5.44 11.06 10.08
CA THR A 96 -5.25 12.43 9.58
C THR A 96 -5.35 12.43 8.07
N GLU A 97 -6.23 13.26 7.52
CA GLU A 97 -6.31 13.50 6.08
C GLU A 97 -5.09 14.34 5.66
N ILE A 98 -4.29 13.80 4.74
CA ILE A 98 -3.08 14.48 4.24
C ILE A 98 -3.29 15.06 2.84
N GLU A 99 -4.21 14.46 2.08
CA GLU A 99 -4.68 14.93 0.78
C GLU A 99 -6.17 14.54 0.66
N PRO A 100 -6.97 15.20 -0.21
CA PRO A 100 -8.40 14.89 -0.32
C PRO A 100 -8.67 13.40 -0.58
N GLY A 101 -9.32 12.74 0.39
CA GLY A 101 -9.62 11.31 0.33
C GLY A 101 -8.45 10.38 0.66
N ILE A 102 -7.30 10.91 1.09
CA ILE A 102 -6.12 10.15 1.49
C ILE A 102 -5.79 10.44 2.94
N PHE A 103 -5.85 9.40 3.77
CA PHE A 103 -5.59 9.48 5.19
C PHE A 103 -4.39 8.63 5.58
N ILE A 104 -3.73 9.03 6.65
CA ILE A 104 -2.74 8.20 7.33
C ILE A 104 -3.17 7.96 8.77
N ARG A 105 -2.98 6.75 9.25
CA ARG A 105 -3.18 6.39 10.66
C ARG A 105 -1.84 6.22 11.34
N LYS A 106 -1.67 6.88 12.48
CA LYS A 106 -0.45 6.79 13.29
C LYS A 106 -0.76 6.33 14.70
N ASP A 107 0.12 5.52 15.28
CA ASP A 107 0.03 5.15 16.69
C ASP A 107 -0.01 6.41 17.58
N GLU A 108 -0.96 6.45 18.51
CA GLU A 108 -1.20 7.60 19.39
C GLU A 108 0.01 7.98 20.27
N LYS A 109 0.93 7.04 20.53
CA LYS A 109 2.06 7.22 21.46
C LYS A 109 3.38 7.36 20.73
N SER A 110 3.68 6.44 19.81
CA SER A 110 4.97 6.41 19.10
C SER A 110 4.98 7.31 17.86
N ASN A 111 3.80 7.75 17.39
CA ASN A 111 3.63 8.46 16.13
C ASN A 111 4.11 7.65 14.90
N GLU A 112 4.28 6.34 15.05
CA GLU A 112 4.63 5.40 14.00
C GLU A 112 3.46 5.26 13.02
N LEU A 113 3.74 5.23 11.71
CA LEU A 113 2.72 5.04 10.68
C LEU A 113 2.19 3.60 10.73
N LYS A 114 0.86 3.43 10.80
CA LYS A 114 0.18 2.14 10.95
C LYS A 114 -0.70 1.77 9.76
N SER A 115 -1.27 2.74 9.07
CA SER A 115 -1.94 2.48 7.79
C SER A 115 -2.06 3.71 6.91
N ILE A 116 -2.34 3.48 5.64
CA ILE A 116 -2.75 4.47 4.65
C ILE A 116 -4.14 4.09 4.17
N GLU A 117 -5.04 5.05 4.14
CA GLU A 117 -6.43 4.86 3.75
C GLU A 117 -6.73 5.73 2.52
N ILE A 118 -7.38 5.15 1.52
CA ILE A 118 -7.77 5.82 0.28
C ILE A 118 -9.28 5.65 0.09
N LEU A 119 -10.01 6.75 0.25
CA LEU A 119 -11.44 6.84 0.05
C LEU A 119 -11.75 7.23 -1.41
N ASN A 120 -12.78 6.61 -1.99
CA ASN A 120 -13.08 6.69 -3.43
C ASN A 120 -11.90 6.17 -4.27
N PHE A 121 -11.33 5.04 -3.85
CA PHE A 121 -10.15 4.42 -4.43
C PHE A 121 -10.20 4.37 -5.97
N LYS A 122 -11.22 3.74 -6.54
CA LYS A 122 -11.39 3.61 -8.00
C LYS A 122 -11.49 4.96 -8.68
N LYS A 123 -12.18 5.92 -8.06
CA LYS A 123 -12.35 7.26 -8.62
C LYS A 123 -11.04 8.03 -8.67
N ILE A 124 -10.21 7.93 -7.62
CA ILE A 124 -8.92 8.61 -7.54
C ILE A 124 -7.95 8.00 -8.57
N THR A 125 -7.97 6.67 -8.74
CA THR A 125 -7.05 5.98 -9.67
C THR A 125 -7.43 6.09 -11.14
N LYS A 126 -8.71 6.32 -11.48
CA LYS A 126 -9.24 6.27 -12.85
C LYS A 126 -8.57 7.21 -13.86
N ASN A 127 -7.97 8.31 -13.40
CA ASN A 127 -7.40 9.35 -14.26
C ASN A 127 -5.91 9.59 -14.02
N LEU A 128 -5.22 8.73 -13.27
CA LEU A 128 -3.84 8.98 -12.86
C LEU A 128 -2.90 7.90 -13.43
N GLU A 129 -1.85 8.36 -14.11
CA GLU A 129 -0.72 7.50 -14.50
C GLU A 129 0.07 7.03 -13.25
N ASP A 130 0.05 7.79 -12.15
CA ASP A 130 0.62 7.46 -10.84
C ASP A 130 -0.03 8.34 -9.74
N ILE A 131 -0.47 7.75 -8.62
CA ILE A 131 -0.76 8.49 -7.38
C ILE A 131 0.55 8.60 -6.59
N LYS A 132 1.02 9.82 -6.33
CA LYS A 132 2.26 10.09 -5.57
C LYS A 132 1.91 10.72 -4.23
N ILE A 133 1.91 9.91 -3.18
CA ILE A 133 1.62 10.35 -1.82
C ILE A 133 2.93 10.72 -1.14
N ASN A 134 3.07 11.99 -0.77
CA ASN A 134 4.19 12.43 0.04
C ASN A 134 3.88 12.18 1.51
N LEU A 135 4.50 11.16 2.11
CA LEU A 135 4.35 10.97 3.54
C LEU A 135 5.15 12.04 4.30
N PRO A 136 4.56 12.68 5.32
CA PRO A 136 5.24 13.71 6.09
C PRO A 136 6.32 13.16 7.04
N MET A 137 6.79 11.93 6.85
CA MET A 137 7.72 11.25 7.77
C MET A 137 8.57 10.19 7.06
N GLU A 138 9.56 9.68 7.77
CA GLU A 138 10.32 8.50 7.36
C GLU A 138 9.68 7.26 7.98
N ILE A 139 9.48 6.21 7.17
CA ILE A 139 9.06 4.91 7.68
C ILE A 139 10.31 4.27 8.30
N VAL A 140 10.28 4.11 9.62
CA VAL A 140 11.36 3.47 10.35
C VAL A 140 11.16 1.96 10.24
N SER A 141 12.08 1.26 9.56
CA SER A 141 12.16 -0.21 9.53
C SER A 141 12.84 -0.73 10.79
#